data_AF-E0NUL9-F1
#
_entry.id   AF-E0NUL9-F1
#
_cell.length_a   1.000
_cell.length_b   1.000
_cell.length_c   1.000
_cell.angle_alpha   90.00
_cell.angle_beta   90.00
_cell.angle_gamma   90.00
#
_symmetry.space_group_name_H-M   'P 1'
#
loop_
_entity.id
_entity.type
_entity.pdbx_description
1 polymer ?
#
loop_
_entity_poly.entity_id
_entity_poly.type
_entity_poly.pdbx_seq_one_letter_code
_entity_poly.pdbx_strand_id
1 'polypeptide(L)'
;MKGDLTMKTLDYLNLDEKKVAGVVEGLSQLLADFQVYYTNLRGLHWNVRGKGFFTLHAKYEQLYNDAAEKVDEIAERLLQLGATPESRFSEYLKVSEVKESQIVHCGCGGLTQVLDTLKVLIRKERKLVSLASEAGDEVTVALMDDYLQGQEKLVWMLVAELNNGEKNDAC
;
A
#
# COMPACT_ATOMS: atom_id res chain seq x y z
N MET A 1 45.86 -6.66 6.92
CA MET A 1 44.61 -6.31 6.22
C MET A 1 43.45 -6.74 7.11
N LYS A 2 42.84 -5.81 7.85
CA LYS A 2 41.59 -6.08 8.56
C LYS A 2 40.50 -5.93 7.50
N GLY A 3 39.98 -7.05 6.99
CA GLY A 3 38.77 -7.00 6.18
C GLY A 3 37.68 -6.36 7.03
N ASP A 4 36.97 -5.38 6.47
CA ASP A 4 35.84 -4.74 7.11
C ASP A 4 34.77 -5.81 7.35
N LEU A 5 34.68 -6.30 8.59
CA LEU A 5 33.74 -7.35 9.00
C LEU A 5 32.38 -6.72 9.29
N THR A 6 31.78 -6.11 8.27
CA THR A 6 30.43 -5.55 8.37
C THR A 6 29.45 -6.71 8.25
N MET A 7 28.77 -7.04 9.35
CA MET A 7 27.72 -8.07 9.34
C MET A 7 26.54 -7.58 8.49
N LYS A 8 26.10 -8.37 7.50
CA LYS A 8 24.90 -8.09 6.71
C LYS A 8 23.75 -8.98 7.15
N THR A 9 22.57 -8.42 7.35
CA THR A 9 21.35 -9.18 7.70
C THR A 9 21.09 -10.31 6.69
N LEU A 10 21.26 -10.03 5.39
CA LEU A 10 21.04 -10.99 4.31
C LEU A 10 21.89 -12.27 4.43
N ASP A 11 23.12 -12.19 4.97
CA ASP A 11 23.99 -13.35 5.18
C ASP A 11 23.36 -14.35 6.17
N TYR A 12 22.65 -13.84 7.19
CA TYR A 12 21.97 -14.66 8.19
C TYR A 12 20.58 -15.12 7.74
N LEU A 13 20.01 -14.45 6.74
CA LEU A 13 18.75 -14.85 6.10
C LEU A 13 18.95 -15.83 4.93
N ASN A 14 20.21 -16.07 4.52
CA ASN A 14 20.56 -16.84 3.33
C ASN A 14 19.96 -16.28 2.03
N LEU A 15 19.88 -14.94 1.92
CA LEU A 15 19.37 -14.24 0.75
C LEU A 15 20.51 -13.58 -0.05
N ASP A 16 20.44 -13.67 -1.37
CA ASP A 16 21.42 -13.03 -2.26
C ASP A 16 21.03 -11.57 -2.52
N GLU A 17 21.93 -10.64 -2.14
CA GLU A 17 21.75 -9.20 -2.27
C GLU A 17 21.40 -8.74 -3.70
N LYS A 18 21.99 -9.36 -4.73
CA LYS A 18 21.72 -9.00 -6.12
C LYS A 18 20.36 -9.51 -6.57
N LYS A 19 19.93 -10.68 -6.08
CA LYS A 19 18.60 -11.23 -6.39
C LYS A 19 17.48 -10.42 -5.77
N VAL A 20 17.64 -9.97 -4.52
CA VAL A 20 16.61 -9.18 -3.81
C VAL A 20 16.59 -7.70 -4.21
N ALA A 21 17.56 -7.21 -4.99
CA ALA A 21 17.61 -5.81 -5.40
C ALA A 21 16.31 -5.32 -6.07
N GLY A 22 15.72 -6.12 -6.96
CA GLY A 22 14.45 -5.79 -7.59
C GLY A 22 13.26 -5.80 -6.61
N VAL A 23 13.32 -6.62 -5.56
CA VAL A 23 12.34 -6.67 -4.48
C VAL A 23 12.42 -5.38 -3.65
N VAL A 24 13.64 -4.96 -3.29
CA VAL A 24 13.90 -3.71 -2.56
C VAL A 24 13.39 -2.49 -3.34
N GLU A 25 13.65 -2.42 -4.65
CA GLU A 25 13.14 -1.34 -5.50
C GLU A 25 11.61 -1.34 -5.55
N GLY A 26 10.99 -2.52 -5.71
CA GLY A 26 9.54 -2.66 -5.72
C GLY A 26 8.89 -2.26 -4.40
N LEU A 27 9.46 -2.68 -3.26
CA LEU A 27 8.99 -2.32 -1.92
C LEU A 27 9.16 -0.83 -1.66
N SER A 28 10.25 -0.20 -2.11
CA SER A 28 10.47 1.24 -1.97
C SER A 28 9.43 2.05 -2.73
N GLN A 29 9.08 1.60 -3.94
CA GLN A 29 7.99 2.18 -4.73
C GLN A 29 6.64 1.98 -4.03
N LEU A 30 6.38 0.77 -3.52
CA LEU A 30 5.13 0.44 -2.83
C LEU A 30 4.95 1.25 -1.54
N LEU A 31 6.03 1.50 -0.79
CA LEU A 31 6.04 2.35 0.39
C LEU A 31 5.57 3.78 0.06
N ALA A 32 6.10 4.36 -1.03
CA ALA A 32 5.69 5.69 -1.48
C ALA A 32 4.20 5.72 -1.86
N ASP A 33 3.73 4.71 -2.58
CA ASP A 33 2.34 4.56 -2.99
C ASP A 33 1.39 4.47 -1.76
N PHE A 34 1.74 3.66 -0.76
CA PHE A 34 0.97 3.51 0.47
C PHE A 34 0.95 4.78 1.33
N GLN A 35 2.06 5.53 1.40
CA GLN A 35 2.12 6.79 2.16
C GLN A 35 1.17 7.85 1.59
N VAL A 36 1.11 7.97 0.26
CA VAL A 36 0.14 8.85 -0.39
C VAL A 36 -1.29 8.33 -0.19
N TYR A 37 -1.50 7.01 -0.32
CA TYR A 37 -2.82 6.40 -0.09
C TYR A 37 -3.34 6.62 1.33
N TYR A 38 -2.50 6.41 2.35
CA TYR A 38 -2.82 6.68 3.76
C TYR A 38 -3.29 8.13 3.96
N THR A 39 -2.58 9.10 3.38
CA THR A 39 -2.93 10.51 3.47
C THR A 39 -4.24 10.81 2.76
N ASN A 40 -4.45 10.24 1.57
CA ASN A 40 -5.71 10.36 0.82
C ASN A 40 -6.91 9.81 1.62
N LEU A 41 -6.76 8.66 2.28
CA LEU A 41 -7.82 8.07 3.11
C LEU A 41 -8.19 8.96 4.31
N ARG A 42 -7.22 9.62 4.96
CA ARG A 42 -7.53 10.64 5.96
C ARG A 42 -8.29 11.82 5.37
N GLY A 43 -7.92 12.24 4.16
CA GLY A 43 -8.66 13.24 3.39
C GLY A 43 -10.13 12.86 3.22
N LEU A 44 -10.41 11.61 2.82
CA LEU A 44 -11.78 11.09 2.69
C LEU A 44 -12.50 11.03 4.05
N HIS A 45 -11.83 10.52 5.09
CA HIS A 45 -12.38 10.44 6.45
C HIS A 45 -12.80 11.81 7.00
N TRP A 46 -11.97 12.84 6.82
CA TRP A 46 -12.27 14.19 7.33
C TRP A 46 -13.35 14.91 6.53
N ASN A 47 -13.45 14.65 5.22
CA ASN A 47 -14.23 15.48 4.32
C ASN A 47 -15.53 14.83 3.84
N VAL A 48 -15.77 13.54 4.12
CA VAL A 48 -17.05 12.89 3.80
C VAL A 48 -18.23 13.63 4.45
N ARG A 49 -19.32 13.79 3.71
CA ARG A 49 -20.56 14.43 4.14
C ARG A 49 -21.77 13.66 3.64
N GLY A 50 -22.97 14.07 4.07
CA GLY A 50 -24.22 13.58 3.51
C GLY A 50 -24.71 12.26 4.11
N LYS A 51 -25.66 11.63 3.40
CA LYS A 51 -26.28 10.36 3.80
C LYS A 51 -25.22 9.26 3.79
N GLY A 52 -25.02 8.61 4.94
CA GLY A 52 -23.97 7.59 5.10
C GLY A 52 -22.69 8.09 5.76
N PHE A 53 -22.65 9.36 6.21
CA PHE A 53 -21.51 9.95 6.93
C PHE A 53 -20.94 9.01 8.00
N PHE A 54 -21.74 8.56 8.98
CA PHE A 54 -21.22 7.75 10.09
C PHE A 54 -20.62 6.41 9.63
N THR A 55 -21.21 5.78 8.60
CA THR A 55 -20.71 4.52 8.05
C THR A 55 -19.40 4.74 7.29
N LEU A 56 -19.36 5.72 6.38
CA LEU A 56 -18.20 5.97 5.54
C LEU A 56 -17.04 6.59 6.32
N HIS A 57 -17.32 7.49 7.27
CA HIS A 57 -16.32 8.08 8.15
C HIS A 57 -15.57 6.99 8.94
N ALA A 58 -16.32 6.08 9.59
CA ALA A 58 -15.74 4.94 10.29
C ALA A 58 -15.02 3.98 9.33
N LYS A 59 -15.56 3.77 8.12
CA LYS A 59 -14.91 2.90 7.12
C LYS A 59 -13.56 3.46 6.66
N TYR A 60 -13.48 4.75 6.36
CA TYR A 60 -12.22 5.38 5.96
C TYR A 60 -11.19 5.38 7.10
N GLU A 61 -11.63 5.44 8.36
CA GLU A 61 -10.74 5.24 9.51
C GLU A 61 -10.16 3.84 9.57
N GLN A 62 -11.01 2.82 9.43
CA GLN A 62 -10.54 1.45 9.34
C GLN A 62 -9.49 1.29 8.22
N LEU A 63 -9.74 1.89 7.06
CA LEU A 63 -8.83 1.81 5.92
C LEU A 63 -7.52 2.56 6.15
N TYR A 64 -7.52 3.75 6.75
CA TYR A 64 -6.25 4.45 6.97
C TYR A 64 -5.41 3.79 8.07
N ASN A 65 -6.02 3.14 9.05
CA ASN A 65 -5.28 2.40 10.07
C ASN A 65 -4.61 1.16 9.45
N ASP A 66 -5.35 0.43 8.62
CA ASP A 66 -4.84 -0.70 7.84
C ASP A 66 -3.70 -0.27 6.89
N ALA A 67 -3.83 0.90 6.23
CA ALA A 67 -2.76 1.44 5.40
C ALA A 67 -1.53 1.87 6.22
N ALA A 68 -1.72 2.40 7.44
CA ALA A 68 -0.63 2.79 8.32
C ALA A 68 0.18 1.58 8.81
N GLU A 69 -0.48 0.47 9.14
CA GLU A 69 0.16 -0.80 9.48
C GLU A 69 1.02 -1.30 8.30
N LYS A 70 0.46 -1.31 7.08
CA LYS A 70 1.20 -1.73 5.88
C LYS A 70 2.39 -0.85 5.55
N VAL A 71 2.31 0.46 5.81
CA VAL A 71 3.45 1.38 5.65
C VAL A 71 4.62 0.94 6.54
N ASP A 72 4.36 0.60 7.80
CA ASP A 72 5.37 0.16 8.75
C ASP A 72 5.95 -1.20 8.34
N GLU A 73 5.09 -2.18 8.04
CA GLU A 73 5.49 -3.52 7.59
C GLU A 73 6.39 -3.46 6.34
N ILE A 74 6.07 -2.62 5.35
CA ILE A 74 6.91 -2.43 4.16
C ILE A 74 8.24 -1.78 4.52
N ALA A 75 8.23 -0.72 5.35
CA ALA A 75 9.44 -0.02 5.77
C ALA A 75 10.39 -0.92 6.57
N GLU A 76 9.85 -1.71 7.50
CA GLU A 76 10.61 -2.69 8.25
C GLU A 76 11.09 -3.83 7.36
N ARG A 77 10.30 -4.26 6.36
CA ARG A 77 10.77 -5.27 5.40
C ARG A 77 11.96 -4.77 4.58
N LEU A 78 11.96 -3.50 4.17
CA LEU A 78 13.13 -2.86 3.53
C LEU A 78 14.36 -2.91 4.43
N LEU A 79 14.22 -2.60 5.72
CA LEU A 79 15.32 -2.68 6.70
C LEU A 79 15.84 -4.12 6.85
N GLN A 80 14.95 -5.12 6.89
CA GLN A 80 15.33 -6.54 6.94
C GLN A 80 16.13 -6.96 5.70
N LEU A 81 15.83 -6.39 4.54
CA LEU A 81 16.56 -6.60 3.29
C LEU A 81 17.84 -5.74 3.16
N GLY A 82 18.20 -4.99 4.20
CA GLY A 82 19.41 -4.17 4.23
C GLY A 82 19.28 -2.81 3.52
N ALA A 83 18.07 -2.40 3.15
CA ALA A 83 17.79 -1.12 2.55
C ALA A 83 17.32 -0.08 3.59
N THR A 84 17.50 1.20 3.27
CA THR A 84 16.98 2.30 4.10
C THR A 84 15.65 2.77 3.52
N PRO A 85 14.52 2.64 4.24
CA PRO A 85 13.25 3.18 3.77
C PRO A 85 13.32 4.72 3.74
N GLU A 86 12.87 5.31 2.64
CA GLU A 86 12.65 6.75 2.58
C GLU A 86 11.53 7.14 3.57
N SER A 87 11.54 8.37 4.07
CA SER A 87 10.54 8.90 5.03
C SER A 87 10.03 10.31 4.68
N ARG A 88 10.65 10.98 3.71
CA ARG A 88 10.32 12.35 3.32
C ARG A 88 9.23 12.35 2.25
N PHE A 89 8.13 13.04 2.53
CA PHE A 89 7.04 13.22 1.57
C PHE A 89 7.50 13.82 0.23
N SER A 90 8.47 14.74 0.24
CA SER A 90 8.99 15.33 -1.00
C SER A 90 9.60 14.29 -1.95
N GLU A 91 10.15 13.20 -1.42
CA GLU A 91 10.71 12.11 -2.22
C GLU A 91 9.62 11.13 -2.64
N TYR A 92 8.71 10.77 -1.73
CA TYR A 92 7.56 9.92 -2.09
C TYR A 92 6.75 10.50 -3.24
N LEU A 93 6.47 11.80 -3.24
CA LEU A 93 5.68 12.46 -4.29
C LEU A 93 6.33 12.44 -5.67
N LYS A 94 7.66 12.28 -5.76
CA LYS A 94 8.37 12.15 -7.05
C LYS A 94 8.10 10.81 -7.72
N VAL A 95 7.97 9.74 -6.94
CA VAL A 95 7.96 8.37 -7.44
C VAL A 95 6.59 7.69 -7.32
N SER A 96 5.76 8.09 -6.36
CA SER A 96 4.43 7.52 -6.15
C SER A 96 3.58 7.58 -7.42
N GLU A 97 3.02 6.45 -7.81
CA GLU A 97 2.02 6.34 -8.86
C GLU A 97 0.63 6.75 -8.33
N VAL A 98 0.36 6.43 -7.05
CA VAL A 98 -0.80 6.99 -6.34
C VAL A 98 -0.58 8.50 -6.19
N LYS A 99 -1.54 9.29 -6.67
CA LYS A 99 -1.47 10.76 -6.61
C LYS A 99 -2.29 11.28 -5.44
N GLU A 100 -1.89 12.45 -4.94
CA GLU A 100 -2.68 13.19 -3.97
C GLU A 100 -4.08 13.45 -4.53
N SER A 101 -5.09 13.15 -3.73
CA SER A 101 -6.47 13.37 -4.14
C SER A 101 -6.94 14.78 -3.84
N GLN A 102 -7.80 15.30 -4.73
CA GLN A 102 -8.60 16.47 -4.42
C GLN A 102 -9.54 16.18 -3.25
N ILE A 103 -10.03 17.23 -2.59
CA ILE A 103 -11.02 17.08 -1.51
C ILE A 103 -12.32 16.51 -2.11
N VAL A 104 -12.77 15.37 -1.57
CA VAL A 104 -14.02 14.71 -1.97
C VAL A 104 -15.00 14.73 -0.80
N HIS A 105 -16.21 15.22 -1.04
CA HIS A 105 -17.31 15.21 -0.06
C HIS A 105 -18.31 14.08 -0.29
N CYS A 106 -18.46 13.66 -1.55
CA CYS A 106 -19.39 12.61 -1.99
C CYS A 106 -18.91 11.22 -1.57
N GLY A 107 -19.78 10.41 -0.97
CA GLY A 107 -19.44 9.05 -0.55
C GLY A 107 -19.01 8.16 -1.72
N CYS A 108 -19.76 8.17 -2.82
CA CYS A 108 -19.50 7.35 -4.00
C CYS A 108 -18.17 7.74 -4.68
N GLY A 109 -17.86 9.04 -4.72
CA GLY A 109 -16.59 9.54 -5.25
C GLY A 109 -15.39 9.01 -4.45
N GLY A 110 -15.50 9.01 -3.12
CA GLY A 110 -14.45 8.48 -2.25
C GLY A 110 -14.23 6.97 -2.41
N LEU A 111 -15.31 6.18 -2.52
CA LEU A 111 -15.19 4.74 -2.74
C LEU A 111 -14.59 4.39 -4.10
N THR A 112 -14.96 5.12 -5.17
CA THR A 112 -14.34 4.95 -6.49
C THR A 112 -12.84 5.26 -6.44
N GLN A 113 -12.44 6.33 -5.75
CA GLN A 113 -11.03 6.67 -5.58
C GLN A 113 -10.25 5.57 -4.82
N VAL A 114 -10.87 4.95 -3.82
CA VAL A 114 -10.29 3.79 -3.12
C VAL A 114 -10.11 2.62 -4.10
N LEU A 115 -11.12 2.28 -4.89
CA LEU A 115 -11.03 1.21 -5.89
C LEU A 115 -9.94 1.44 -6.93
N ASP A 116 -9.83 2.66 -7.46
CA ASP A 116 -8.80 3.00 -8.43
C ASP A 116 -7.39 2.89 -7.83
N THR A 117 -7.24 3.25 -6.56
CA THR A 117 -5.97 3.12 -5.84
C THR A 117 -5.64 1.63 -5.59
N LEU A 118 -6.59 0.83 -5.12
CA LEU A 118 -6.40 -0.61 -4.91
C LEU A 118 -6.00 -1.32 -6.20
N LYS A 119 -6.56 -0.95 -7.35
CA LYS A 119 -6.15 -1.48 -8.66
C LYS A 119 -4.67 -1.22 -8.97
N VAL A 120 -4.11 -0.09 -8.54
CA VAL A 120 -2.69 0.23 -8.69
C VAL A 120 -1.85 -0.62 -7.74
N LEU A 121 -2.24 -0.69 -6.45
CA LEU A 121 -1.53 -1.43 -5.42
C LEU A 121 -1.48 -2.93 -5.72
N ILE A 122 -2.63 -3.57 -5.99
CA ILE A 122 -2.75 -4.99 -6.34
C ILE A 122 -1.84 -5.36 -7.51
N ARG A 123 -1.74 -4.51 -8.54
CA ARG A 123 -0.87 -4.77 -9.70
C ARG A 123 0.61 -4.77 -9.29
N LYS A 124 1.03 -3.84 -8.43
CA LYS A 124 2.41 -3.74 -7.94
C LYS A 124 2.74 -4.90 -7.00
N GLU A 125 1.83 -5.27 -6.12
CA GLU A 125 1.96 -6.40 -5.21
C GLU A 125 2.10 -7.72 -5.96
N ARG A 126 1.28 -7.97 -6.99
CA ARG A 126 1.44 -9.16 -7.86
C ARG A 126 2.81 -9.21 -8.56
N LYS A 127 3.33 -8.06 -8.99
CA LYS A 127 4.69 -7.99 -9.56
C LYS A 127 5.75 -8.29 -8.50
N LEU A 128 5.57 -7.77 -7.29
CA LEU A 128 6.48 -8.03 -6.16
C LEU A 128 6.49 -9.50 -5.76
N VAL A 129 5.34 -10.18 -5.75
CA VAL A 129 5.26 -11.64 -5.54
C VAL A 129 6.15 -12.38 -6.53
N SER A 130 6.08 -12.05 -7.83
CA SER A 130 6.94 -12.68 -8.84
C SER A 130 8.42 -12.42 -8.59
N LEU A 131 8.80 -11.16 -8.33
CA LEU A 131 10.20 -10.78 -8.07
C LEU A 131 10.75 -11.46 -6.82
N ALA A 132 9.97 -11.49 -5.74
CA ALA A 132 10.35 -12.12 -4.48
C ALA A 132 10.47 -13.63 -4.61
N SER A 133 9.56 -14.27 -5.34
CA SER A 133 9.64 -15.70 -5.63
C SER A 133 10.89 -16.06 -6.46
N GLU A 134 11.23 -15.27 -7.48
CA GLU A 134 12.46 -15.47 -8.27
C GLU A 134 13.73 -15.25 -7.44
N ALA A 135 13.67 -14.36 -6.44
CA ALA A 135 14.77 -14.07 -5.54
C ALA A 135 14.95 -15.11 -4.42
N GLY A 136 13.97 -16.00 -4.21
CA GLY A 136 13.94 -16.90 -3.05
C GLY A 136 13.63 -16.16 -1.74
N ASP A 137 12.81 -15.10 -1.81
CA ASP A 137 12.36 -14.31 -0.66
C ASP A 137 10.90 -14.65 -0.33
N GLU A 138 10.69 -15.80 0.34
CA GLU A 138 9.35 -16.28 0.68
C GLU A 138 8.62 -15.39 1.69
N VAL A 139 9.35 -14.62 2.49
CA VAL A 139 8.75 -13.70 3.49
C VAL A 139 8.10 -12.52 2.78
N THR A 140 8.75 -11.93 1.78
CA THR A 140 8.10 -10.88 0.98
C THR A 140 6.95 -11.43 0.15
N VAL A 141 7.04 -12.67 -0.36
CA VAL A 141 5.90 -13.33 -1.03
C VAL A 141 4.71 -13.43 -0.09
N ALA A 142 4.91 -13.97 1.12
CA ALA A 142 3.85 -14.13 2.11
C ALA A 142 3.21 -12.79 2.49
N LEU A 143 4.02 -11.75 2.74
CA LEU A 143 3.52 -10.41 3.06
C LEU A 143 2.62 -9.85 1.95
N MET A 144 3.04 -9.97 0.69
CA MET A 144 2.24 -9.48 -0.44
C MET A 144 0.99 -10.32 -0.68
N ASP A 145 1.03 -11.63 -0.46
CA ASP A 145 -0.14 -12.51 -0.59
C ASP A 145 -1.21 -12.18 0.47
N ASP A 146 -0.80 -11.88 1.72
CA ASP A 146 -1.71 -11.43 2.77
C ASP A 146 -2.38 -10.09 2.41
N TYR A 147 -1.61 -9.16 1.84
CA TYR A 147 -2.15 -7.88 1.34
C TYR A 147 -3.18 -8.12 0.24
N LEU A 148 -2.81 -8.91 -0.77
CA LEU A 148 -3.68 -9.24 -1.91
C LEU A 148 -4.98 -9.88 -1.45
N GLN A 149 -4.93 -10.82 -0.50
CA GLN A 149 -6.11 -11.47 0.05
C GLN A 149 -7.07 -10.45 0.67
N GLY A 150 -6.56 -9.54 1.51
CA GLY A 150 -7.37 -8.52 2.15
C GLY A 150 -7.95 -7.51 1.15
N GLN A 151 -7.12 -7.05 0.22
CA GLN A 151 -7.49 -6.03 -0.76
C GLN A 151 -8.49 -6.56 -1.80
N GLU A 152 -8.34 -7.79 -2.30
CA GLU A 152 -9.29 -8.37 -3.26
C GLU A 152 -10.68 -8.56 -2.63
N LYS A 153 -10.73 -8.97 -1.35
CA LYS A 153 -11.98 -9.02 -0.59
C LYS A 153 -12.60 -7.62 -0.45
N LEU A 154 -11.79 -6.61 -0.16
CA LEU A 154 -12.25 -5.22 -0.07
C LEU A 154 -12.78 -4.71 -1.42
N VAL A 155 -12.09 -5.01 -2.53
CA VAL A 155 -12.52 -4.67 -3.88
C VAL A 155 -13.91 -5.25 -4.16
N TRP A 156 -14.15 -6.53 -3.84
CA TRP A 156 -15.48 -7.13 -3.97
C TRP A 156 -16.55 -6.36 -3.19
N MET A 157 -16.29 -6.05 -1.91
CA MET A 157 -17.25 -5.32 -1.06
C MET A 157 -17.57 -3.93 -1.62
N LEU A 158 -16.56 -3.19 -2.07
CA LEU A 158 -16.74 -1.84 -2.62
C LEU A 158 -17.44 -1.85 -3.98
N VAL A 159 -17.13 -2.81 -4.85
CA VAL A 159 -17.84 -2.98 -6.12
C VAL A 159 -19.32 -3.35 -5.87
N ALA A 160 -19.60 -4.21 -4.89
CA ALA A 160 -20.97 -4.54 -4.51
C ALA A 160 -21.74 -3.31 -3.97
N GLU A 161 -21.10 -2.50 -3.12
CA GLU A 161 -21.67 -1.25 -2.59
C GLU A 161 -22.01 -0.26 -3.71
N LEU A 162 -21.10 -0.08 -4.68
CA LEU A 162 -21.29 0.88 -5.78
C LEU A 162 -22.28 0.41 -6.86
N ASN A 163 -22.51 -0.90 -6.99
CA ASN A 163 -23.39 -1.47 -8.02
C ASN A 163 -24.88 -1.54 -7.61
N ASN A 164 -25.25 -1.22 -6.36
CA ASN A 164 -26.66 -1.21 -5.95
C ASN A 164 -27.41 -0.05 -6.63
N GLY A 165 -28.23 -0.40 -7.62
CA GLY A 165 -28.84 0.47 -8.65
C GLY A 165 -29.92 1.47 -8.21
N GLU A 166 -29.86 2.02 -7.00
CA GLU A 166 -30.50 3.31 -6.76
C GLU A 166 -29.51 4.39 -7.21
N LYS A 167 -29.99 5.37 -8.00
CA LYS A 167 -29.17 6.51 -8.44
C LYS A 167 -28.36 7.00 -7.25
N ASN A 168 -27.04 6.90 -7.37
CA ASN A 168 -26.08 7.26 -6.34
C ASN A 168 -26.00 8.80 -6.23
N ASP A 169 -27.15 9.40 -5.92
CA ASP A 169 -27.34 10.83 -5.62
C ASP A 169 -26.82 11.13 -4.19
N ALA A 170 -26.02 10.23 -3.61
CA ALA A 170 -25.47 10.35 -2.27
C ALA A 170 -24.24 11.29 -2.27
N CYS A 171 -24.54 12.58 -2.43
CA CYS A 171 -23.77 13.68 -1.87
C CYS A 171 -24.70 14.46 -0.94
#